data_AF-A0A1I8AE00-F1
#
_entry.id   AF-A0A1I8AE00-F1
#
_cell.length_a   1.000
_cell.length_b   1.000
_cell.length_c   1.000
_cell.angle_alpha   90.00
_cell.angle_beta   90.00
_cell.angle_gamma   90.00
#
_symmetry.space_group_name_H-M   'P 1'
#
loop_
_entity.id
_entity.type
_entity.pdbx_description
1 polymer ?
#
loop_
_entity_poly.entity_id
_entity_poly.type
_entity_poly.pdbx_seq_one_letter_code
_entity_poly.pdbx_strand_id
1 'polypeptide(L)'
;MRLLLCFALLVVLCAGKKKKTHTTPAPTQGVPSNAESFDFPIVLPAYNKSASIQVEPVNAPVHRNYANCLLYLEGLTIVVRGQNKEFAAASIGHGSNNTTRKYQFDPSMVQCVVTSLNSTDFNHTAGIYTFKVAMNIDDRDAVVGKQQDKPKFTVSGNLAFQLVFNVSTPHYWELSKIIMEEIHVKKQNEFLDSDINIINDEASAQNMKVSSVYEYGYGCSDTQAVFFPDKQNQNNWVGLALHNFQVELFGLYRADKVIKFSRNVNDCVPTFSVGSSMGIVVALVLASVLMFGFLMLNSVQTMDRFDDPKQKQININVRE
;
A
#
# COMPACT_ATOMS: atom_id res chain seq x y z
N MET A 1 -11.56 42.36 3.48
CA MET A 1 -10.52 43.37 3.17
C MET A 1 -9.16 42.89 3.67
N ARG A 2 -8.50 42.01 2.90
CA ARG A 2 -7.08 41.60 2.99
C ARG A 2 -6.90 40.42 2.02
N LEU A 3 -6.97 40.75 0.73
CA LEU A 3 -6.77 39.82 -0.38
C LEU A 3 -6.27 40.64 -1.57
N LEU A 4 -5.08 41.26 -1.48
CA LEU A 4 -4.47 41.98 -2.62
C LEU A 4 -3.02 42.49 -2.47
N LEU A 5 -2.22 42.06 -1.48
CA LEU A 5 -0.81 42.44 -1.40
C LEU A 5 0.09 41.23 -1.16
N CYS A 6 0.46 40.54 -2.24
CA CYS A 6 1.74 39.81 -2.35
C CYS A 6 2.04 39.37 -3.80
N PHE A 7 1.50 40.08 -4.79
CA PHE A 7 1.94 40.00 -6.18
C PHE A 7 2.74 41.26 -6.47
N ALA A 8 4.06 41.16 -6.36
CA ALA A 8 5.10 42.02 -6.98
C ALA A 8 6.30 42.17 -6.02
N LEU A 9 7.22 41.21 -6.06
CA LEU A 9 8.64 41.57 -6.01
C LEU A 9 9.40 40.65 -6.98
N LEU A 10 9.88 41.30 -8.04
CA LEU A 10 10.83 40.87 -9.07
C LEU A 10 11.90 39.91 -8.52
N VAL A 11 12.18 38.76 -9.16
CA VAL A 11 13.02 38.60 -10.38
C VAL A 11 14.34 39.36 -10.28
N VAL A 12 15.45 38.65 -10.06
CA VAL A 12 16.77 38.86 -10.69
C VAL A 12 17.81 37.89 -10.06
N LEU A 13 18.50 37.15 -10.96
CA LEU A 13 19.77 36.43 -10.82
C LEU A 13 19.85 35.12 -10.00
N CYS A 14 19.88 33.98 -10.70
CA CYS A 14 21.14 33.28 -10.98
C CYS A 14 20.91 32.04 -11.86
N ALA A 15 21.33 32.15 -13.12
CA ALA A 15 21.44 31.02 -14.05
C ALA A 15 22.65 30.15 -13.64
N GLY A 16 22.37 29.05 -12.93
CA GLY A 16 23.33 27.98 -12.67
C GLY A 16 22.91 26.70 -13.37
N LYS A 17 23.43 26.47 -14.59
CA LYS A 17 23.35 25.17 -15.27
C LYS A 17 24.02 24.10 -14.39
N LYS A 18 23.25 23.30 -13.65
CA LYS A 18 23.75 22.05 -13.06
C LYS A 18 23.70 20.94 -14.12
N LYS A 19 24.88 20.47 -14.46
CA LYS A 19 25.18 19.28 -15.28
C LYS A 19 24.40 18.09 -14.70
N LYS A 20 23.49 17.49 -15.48
CA LYS A 20 22.88 16.19 -15.15
C LYS A 20 23.98 15.15 -15.22
N THR A 21 24.49 14.71 -14.08
CA THR A 21 25.31 13.51 -14.00
C THR A 21 24.37 12.32 -14.17
N HIS A 22 24.42 11.72 -15.35
CA HIS A 22 23.70 10.50 -15.68
C HIS A 22 24.38 9.36 -14.92
N THR A 23 23.89 9.05 -13.72
CA THR A 23 24.31 7.81 -13.05
C THR A 23 23.47 6.69 -13.64
N THR A 24 24.10 5.93 -14.52
CA THR A 24 23.60 4.68 -15.11
C THR A 24 23.06 3.76 -14.01
N PRO A 25 21.80 3.29 -14.06
CA PRO A 25 21.35 2.20 -13.22
C PRO A 25 22.17 0.95 -13.55
N ALA A 26 22.65 0.27 -12.52
CA ALA A 26 23.33 -1.01 -12.64
C ALA A 26 22.47 -2.02 -13.43
N PRO A 27 23.09 -2.91 -14.22
CA PRO A 27 22.35 -3.82 -15.09
C PRO A 27 21.52 -4.81 -14.29
N THR A 28 20.30 -5.01 -14.75
CA THR A 28 19.30 -5.99 -14.31
C THR A 28 19.91 -7.38 -14.28
N GLN A 29 20.12 -7.92 -13.09
CA GLN A 29 20.44 -9.34 -12.93
C GLN A 29 19.13 -10.09 -12.77
N GLY A 30 18.84 -10.98 -13.73
CA GLY A 30 17.83 -12.03 -13.57
C GLY A 30 18.12 -12.88 -12.33
N VAL A 31 17.21 -13.81 -12.01
CA VAL A 31 17.34 -14.68 -10.83
C VAL A 31 18.78 -15.26 -10.74
N PRO A 32 19.54 -14.94 -9.68
CA PRO A 32 20.90 -15.45 -9.53
C PRO A 32 20.88 -16.97 -9.37
N SER A 33 21.86 -17.64 -9.99
CA SER A 33 21.93 -19.10 -10.13
C SER A 33 22.05 -19.88 -8.81
N ASN A 34 22.22 -19.20 -7.67
CA ASN A 34 22.34 -19.79 -6.33
C ASN A 34 21.14 -19.47 -5.42
N ALA A 35 20.03 -18.95 -5.97
CA ALA A 35 18.85 -18.60 -5.17
C ALA A 35 18.24 -19.84 -4.49
N GLU A 36 18.05 -19.76 -3.18
CA GLU A 36 17.41 -20.81 -2.39
C GLU A 36 15.88 -20.70 -2.51
N SER A 37 15.19 -21.84 -2.41
CA SER A 37 13.74 -21.92 -2.60
C SER A 37 13.03 -22.10 -1.25
N PHE A 38 12.03 -21.26 -0.98
CA PHE A 38 11.30 -21.21 0.28
C PHE A 38 9.80 -21.27 0.06
N ASP A 39 9.09 -21.94 0.97
CA ASP A 39 7.63 -21.97 0.97
C ASP A 39 7.04 -20.61 1.36
N PHE A 40 5.86 -20.32 0.82
CA PHE A 40 5.05 -19.16 1.20
C PHE A 40 4.60 -19.25 2.69
N PRO A 41 4.30 -18.12 3.36
CA PRO A 41 4.31 -16.75 2.84
C PRO A 41 5.72 -16.21 2.59
N ILE A 42 5.79 -15.20 1.72
CA ILE A 42 7.04 -14.53 1.38
C ILE A 42 7.46 -13.66 2.57
N VAL A 43 8.68 -13.88 3.04
CA VAL A 43 9.31 -13.10 4.11
C VAL A 43 10.70 -12.73 3.62
N LEU A 44 10.94 -11.44 3.45
CA LEU A 44 12.17 -10.90 2.91
C LEU A 44 12.78 -9.91 3.91
N PRO A 45 14.07 -10.07 4.26
CA PRO A 45 14.93 -11.23 4.02
C PRO A 45 14.38 -12.55 4.61
N ALA A 46 14.78 -13.70 4.04
CA ALA A 46 14.34 -15.03 4.46
C ALA A 46 15.03 -15.50 5.77
N TYR A 47 14.76 -14.80 6.86
CA TYR A 47 15.40 -15.02 8.16
C TYR A 47 15.17 -16.43 8.71
N ASN A 48 16.25 -17.04 9.21
CA ASN A 48 16.22 -18.32 9.92
C ASN A 48 15.59 -19.49 9.13
N LYS A 49 15.50 -19.38 7.80
CA LYS A 49 14.99 -20.45 6.93
C LYS A 49 16.08 -21.36 6.38
N SER A 50 17.36 -20.97 6.48
CA SER A 50 18.51 -21.76 6.03
C SER A 50 19.76 -21.43 6.83
N ALA A 51 20.66 -22.41 7.00
CA ALA A 51 21.91 -22.25 7.73
C ALA A 51 22.91 -21.31 7.01
N SER A 52 22.74 -21.09 5.71
CA SER A 52 23.51 -20.16 4.86
C SER A 52 23.03 -18.70 4.97
N ILE A 53 21.78 -18.48 5.38
CA ILE A 53 21.16 -17.16 5.53
C ILE A 53 21.13 -16.82 7.02
N GLN A 54 22.32 -16.71 7.59
CA GLN A 54 22.48 -16.19 8.96
C GLN A 54 22.39 -14.67 8.91
N VAL A 55 21.56 -14.12 9.78
CA VAL A 55 21.62 -12.68 10.06
C VAL A 55 22.88 -12.48 10.87
N GLU A 56 23.87 -11.84 10.29
CA GLU A 56 25.01 -11.43 11.09
C GLU A 56 24.51 -10.49 12.20
N PRO A 57 24.95 -10.70 13.45
CA PRO A 57 24.59 -9.82 14.53
C PRO A 57 25.02 -8.40 14.18
N VAL A 58 24.16 -7.47 14.57
CA VAL A 58 24.23 -6.00 14.51
C VAL A 58 25.65 -5.39 14.64
N ASN A 59 26.61 -6.06 15.28
CA ASN A 59 27.97 -5.55 15.50
C ASN A 59 29.02 -6.05 14.49
N ALA A 60 28.64 -6.69 13.38
CA ALA A 60 29.58 -7.16 12.37
C ALA A 60 30.18 -5.97 11.58
N PRO A 61 31.51 -5.90 11.35
CA PRO A 61 32.16 -4.71 10.78
C PRO A 61 31.94 -4.50 9.27
N VAL A 62 31.17 -5.36 8.59
CA VAL A 62 31.16 -5.41 7.12
C VAL A 62 29.75 -5.67 6.57
N HIS A 63 29.14 -4.61 6.04
CA HIS A 63 28.21 -4.57 4.91
C HIS A 63 27.19 -5.73 4.75
N ARG A 64 26.17 -5.77 5.61
CA ARG A 64 24.77 -6.12 5.24
C ARG A 64 23.87 -6.02 6.47
N ASN A 65 23.79 -4.82 7.04
CA ASN A 65 22.76 -4.54 8.05
C ASN A 65 21.41 -4.55 7.33
N TYR A 66 20.71 -5.69 7.36
CA TYR A 66 19.30 -5.75 6.98
C TYR A 66 18.41 -4.95 7.95
N ALA A 67 18.98 -4.27 8.95
CA ALA A 67 18.43 -3.17 9.74
C ALA A 67 16.91 -3.05 9.69
N ASN A 68 16.19 -4.00 10.31
CA ASN A 68 14.72 -3.99 10.38
C ASN A 68 13.98 -3.74 9.04
N CYS A 69 14.63 -3.94 7.90
CA CYS A 69 14.02 -3.93 6.57
C CYS A 69 13.26 -5.24 6.40
N LEU A 70 11.98 -5.22 6.73
CA LEU A 70 11.15 -6.40 6.72
C LEU A 70 10.07 -6.24 5.67
N LEU A 71 9.89 -7.27 4.87
CA LEU A 71 8.78 -7.41 3.96
C LEU A 71 8.12 -8.76 4.19
N TYR A 72 6.81 -8.72 4.41
CA TYR A 72 5.92 -9.86 4.47
C TYR A 72 4.89 -9.72 3.37
N LEU A 73 4.64 -10.80 2.64
CA LEU A 73 3.64 -10.87 1.59
C LEU A 73 3.03 -12.27 1.60
N GLU A 74 1.74 -12.35 1.90
CA GLU A 74 1.05 -13.64 1.90
C GLU A 74 0.76 -14.13 0.48
N GLY A 75 0.33 -13.23 -0.40
CA GLY A 75 0.02 -13.59 -1.77
C GLY A 75 0.00 -12.40 -2.70
N LEU A 76 -0.24 -12.67 -3.98
CA LEU A 76 -0.34 -11.67 -5.02
C LEU A 76 -1.52 -11.99 -5.93
N THR A 77 -2.13 -10.95 -6.47
CA THR A 77 -3.24 -11.08 -7.41
C THR A 77 -2.82 -10.44 -8.73
N ILE A 78 -2.79 -11.28 -9.78
CA ILE A 78 -2.56 -10.85 -11.15
C ILE A 78 -3.93 -10.53 -11.76
N VAL A 79 -4.11 -9.28 -12.21
CA VAL A 79 -5.33 -8.81 -12.85
C VAL A 79 -5.05 -8.60 -14.32
N VAL A 80 -5.78 -9.23 -15.23
CA VAL A 80 -5.58 -9.02 -16.67
C VAL A 80 -6.79 -8.31 -17.24
N ARG A 81 -6.55 -7.28 -18.03
CA ARG A 81 -7.57 -6.60 -18.84
C ARG A 81 -7.56 -7.21 -20.24
N GLY A 82 -8.69 -7.80 -20.62
CA GLY A 82 -8.90 -8.35 -21.96
C GLY A 82 -9.39 -7.31 -22.96
N GLN A 83 -9.61 -7.77 -24.19
CA GLN A 83 -9.94 -6.93 -25.35
C GLN A 83 -11.17 -6.04 -25.15
N ASN A 84 -12.21 -6.59 -24.50
CA ASN A 84 -13.48 -5.91 -24.26
C ASN A 84 -13.44 -4.98 -23.03
N LYS A 85 -12.25 -4.65 -22.52
CA LYS A 85 -12.05 -3.92 -21.25
C LYS A 85 -12.60 -4.64 -20.03
N GLU A 86 -12.83 -5.94 -20.16
CA GLU A 86 -13.20 -6.82 -19.06
C GLU A 86 -11.96 -7.20 -18.25
N PHE A 87 -12.14 -7.41 -16.94
CA PHE A 87 -11.07 -7.82 -16.04
C PHE A 87 -11.29 -9.25 -15.58
N ALA A 88 -10.21 -10.01 -15.56
CA ALA A 88 -10.13 -11.31 -14.91
C ALA A 88 -8.97 -11.29 -13.92
N ALA A 89 -9.04 -12.07 -12.85
CA ALA A 89 -8.01 -12.08 -11.82
C ALA A 89 -7.59 -13.51 -11.46
N ALA A 90 -6.32 -13.66 -11.09
CA ALA A 90 -5.72 -14.89 -10.62
C ALA A 90 -4.91 -14.60 -9.35
N SER A 91 -5.16 -15.33 -8.26
CA SER A 91 -4.44 -15.14 -7.00
C SER A 91 -3.42 -16.26 -6.80
N ILE A 92 -2.23 -15.89 -6.33
CA ILE A 92 -1.08 -16.77 -6.08
C ILE A 92 -0.71 -16.61 -4.60
N GLY A 93 -0.55 -17.73 -3.88
CA GLY A 93 -0.18 -17.72 -2.46
C GLY A 93 -1.29 -17.36 -1.47
N HIS A 94 -2.53 -17.16 -1.94
CA HIS A 94 -3.68 -16.88 -1.06
C HIS A 94 -4.45 -18.16 -0.69
N GLY A 95 -4.73 -18.37 0.61
CA GLY A 95 -5.59 -19.46 1.12
C GLY A 95 -4.93 -20.85 1.23
N SER A 96 -5.73 -21.92 1.24
CA SER A 96 -5.32 -23.32 1.51
C SER A 96 -4.30 -23.93 0.51
N ASN A 97 -3.98 -23.23 -0.57
CA ASN A 97 -3.05 -23.69 -1.62
C ASN A 97 -1.59 -23.21 -1.38
N ASN A 98 -1.31 -22.59 -0.23
CA ASN A 98 -0.01 -21.99 0.06
C ASN A 98 1.14 -23.01 0.21
N THR A 99 0.82 -24.28 0.46
CA THR A 99 1.79 -25.32 0.81
C THR A 99 2.59 -25.88 -0.38
N THR A 100 2.21 -25.58 -1.62
CA THR A 100 2.93 -26.06 -2.83
C THR A 100 3.74 -24.97 -3.52
N ARG A 101 3.54 -23.71 -3.17
CA ARG A 101 4.19 -22.58 -3.84
C ARG A 101 5.49 -22.22 -3.16
N LYS A 102 6.51 -21.97 -3.98
CA LYS A 102 7.81 -21.53 -3.50
C LYS A 102 8.25 -20.25 -4.17
N TYR A 103 8.92 -19.40 -3.40
CA TYR A 103 9.64 -18.26 -3.92
C TYR A 103 11.14 -18.53 -3.85
N GLN A 104 11.88 -17.79 -4.67
CA GLN A 104 13.33 -17.80 -4.71
C GLN A 104 13.87 -16.61 -3.93
N PHE A 105 14.94 -16.83 -3.18
CA PHE A 105 15.61 -15.79 -2.44
C PHE A 105 17.13 -15.89 -2.60
N ASP A 106 17.73 -14.74 -2.87
CA ASP A 106 19.15 -14.50 -2.78
C ASP A 106 19.38 -13.24 -1.94
N PRO A 107 20.42 -13.17 -1.10
CA PRO A 107 20.78 -11.97 -0.35
C PRO A 107 20.86 -10.68 -1.17
N SER A 108 21.16 -10.72 -2.47
CA SER A 108 21.19 -9.55 -3.36
C SER A 108 19.80 -9.03 -3.74
N MET A 109 18.74 -9.80 -3.49
CA MET A 109 17.36 -9.42 -3.80
C MET A 109 16.78 -8.39 -2.81
N VAL A 110 17.45 -8.17 -1.68
CA VAL A 110 17.05 -7.15 -0.69
C VAL A 110 18.17 -6.13 -0.54
N GLN A 111 17.84 -4.86 -0.79
CA GLN A 111 18.74 -3.73 -0.62
C GLN A 111 18.21 -2.81 0.48
N CYS A 112 18.99 -2.67 1.54
CA CYS A 112 18.77 -1.75 2.64
C CYS A 112 19.84 -0.66 2.65
N VAL A 113 19.43 0.58 2.95
CA VAL A 113 20.33 1.74 2.96
C VAL A 113 20.70 2.18 4.39
N VAL A 114 20.19 1.49 5.42
CA VAL A 114 20.41 1.88 6.80
C VAL A 114 21.90 1.80 7.18
N THR A 115 22.47 2.96 7.53
CA THR A 115 23.89 3.08 7.90
C THR A 115 24.15 3.12 9.40
N SER A 116 23.11 3.27 10.23
CA SER A 116 23.21 3.29 11.69
C SER A 116 22.24 2.30 12.32
N LEU A 117 22.70 1.62 13.37
CA LEU A 117 21.92 0.62 14.09
C LEU A 117 21.09 1.24 15.21
N ASN A 118 21.53 2.39 15.73
CA ASN A 118 20.95 3.03 16.91
C ASN A 118 20.25 4.34 16.58
N SER A 119 20.32 4.79 15.32
CA SER A 119 19.64 6.00 14.87
C SER A 119 18.86 5.68 13.62
N THR A 120 17.59 6.04 13.65
CA THR A 120 16.69 6.00 12.50
C THR A 120 16.73 7.31 11.70
N ASP A 121 17.47 8.34 12.14
CA ASP A 121 17.54 9.67 11.52
C ASP A 121 17.69 9.63 10.00
N PHE A 122 17.11 10.63 9.32
CA PHE A 122 17.10 10.70 7.86
C PHE A 122 18.49 10.54 7.22
N ASN A 123 19.54 11.11 7.81
CA ASN A 123 20.90 10.98 7.28
C ASN A 123 21.38 9.52 7.23
N HIS A 124 20.81 8.65 8.06
CA HIS A 124 21.13 7.23 8.14
C HIS A 124 20.18 6.33 7.37
N THR A 125 18.99 6.82 7.02
CA THR A 125 17.91 6.05 6.41
C THR A 125 17.51 6.54 5.02
N ALA A 126 17.97 7.71 4.58
CA ALA A 126 17.71 8.27 3.27
C ALA A 126 18.29 7.40 2.14
N GLY A 127 17.45 7.09 1.15
CA GLY A 127 17.87 6.32 -0.01
C GLY A 127 16.78 5.46 -0.61
N ILE A 128 17.20 4.51 -1.43
CA ILE A 128 16.33 3.61 -2.18
C ILE A 128 16.42 2.21 -1.58
N TYR A 129 15.28 1.70 -1.12
CA TYR A 129 15.16 0.35 -0.59
C TYR A 129 14.50 -0.51 -1.65
N THR A 130 14.99 -1.73 -1.83
CA THR A 130 14.41 -2.62 -2.84
C THR A 130 14.19 -4.01 -2.30
N PHE A 131 13.03 -4.57 -2.64
CA PHE A 131 12.71 -5.96 -2.37
C PHE A 131 12.31 -6.63 -3.68
N LYS A 132 13.09 -7.60 -4.10
CA LYS A 132 12.81 -8.41 -5.27
C LYS A 132 12.16 -9.73 -4.86
N VAL A 133 11.06 -10.04 -5.53
CA VAL A 133 10.31 -11.29 -5.39
C VAL A 133 10.43 -12.03 -6.70
N ALA A 134 10.92 -13.27 -6.65
CA ALA A 134 10.99 -14.16 -7.78
C ALA A 134 10.35 -15.50 -7.42
N MET A 135 9.61 -16.09 -8.35
CA MET A 135 9.04 -17.42 -8.20
C MET A 135 8.94 -18.11 -9.56
N ASN A 136 8.98 -19.44 -9.52
CA ASN A 136 8.74 -20.28 -10.69
C ASN A 136 7.43 -21.03 -10.47
N ILE A 137 6.50 -20.86 -11.42
CA ILE A 137 5.19 -21.48 -11.42
C ILE A 137 5.22 -22.61 -12.45
N ASP A 138 5.33 -23.84 -11.99
CA ASP A 138 5.29 -25.01 -12.87
C ASP A 138 3.98 -25.06 -13.67
N ASP A 139 4.04 -25.54 -14.91
CA ASP A 139 2.87 -25.65 -15.79
C ASP A 139 1.76 -26.55 -15.20
N ARG A 140 2.10 -27.50 -14.33
CA ARG A 140 1.14 -28.36 -13.63
C ARG A 140 0.35 -27.59 -12.57
N ASP A 141 0.99 -26.59 -11.98
CA ASP A 141 0.40 -25.72 -10.98
C ASP A 141 0.07 -24.36 -11.61
N ALA A 142 -0.25 -24.30 -12.91
CA ALA A 142 -0.53 -23.03 -13.55
C ALA A 142 -1.76 -22.36 -12.91
N VAL A 143 -1.66 -21.04 -12.69
CA VAL A 143 -2.69 -20.29 -11.96
C VAL A 143 -3.72 -19.77 -12.95
N VAL A 144 -4.95 -20.27 -12.83
CA VAL A 144 -6.03 -19.94 -13.74
C VAL A 144 -6.73 -18.66 -13.29
N GLY A 145 -6.65 -17.63 -14.13
CA GLY A 145 -7.38 -16.38 -13.96
C GLY A 145 -8.84 -16.54 -14.34
N LYS A 146 -9.74 -16.09 -13.47
CA LYS A 146 -11.18 -16.24 -13.64
C LYS A 146 -11.90 -14.89 -13.69
N GLN A 147 -13.05 -14.91 -14.35
CA GLN A 147 -14.06 -13.86 -14.30
C GLN A 147 -15.41 -14.55 -14.13
N GLN A 148 -16.10 -14.30 -13.00
CA GLN A 148 -17.36 -14.99 -12.65
C GLN A 148 -17.24 -16.51 -12.81
N ASP A 149 -16.19 -17.09 -12.21
CA ASP A 149 -15.83 -18.53 -12.25
C ASP A 149 -15.45 -19.13 -13.61
N LYS A 150 -15.51 -18.36 -14.69
CA LYS A 150 -15.07 -18.82 -16.02
C LYS A 150 -13.57 -18.62 -16.18
N PRO A 151 -12.79 -19.63 -16.61
CA PRO A 151 -11.37 -19.48 -16.87
C PRO A 151 -11.14 -18.56 -18.08
N LYS A 152 -10.17 -17.65 -18.00
CA LYS A 152 -9.91 -16.63 -19.02
C LYS A 152 -8.46 -16.60 -19.48
N PHE A 153 -7.53 -16.78 -18.55
CA PHE A 153 -6.09 -16.83 -18.82
C PHE A 153 -5.41 -17.77 -17.81
N THR A 154 -4.15 -18.09 -18.08
CA THR A 154 -3.33 -18.91 -17.19
C THR A 154 -1.97 -18.26 -16.99
N VAL A 155 -1.46 -18.26 -15.77
CA VAL A 155 -0.11 -17.79 -15.43
C VAL A 155 0.77 -18.98 -15.12
N SER A 156 1.91 -19.09 -15.80
CA SER A 156 2.87 -20.18 -15.67
C SER A 156 4.27 -19.71 -16.06
N GLY A 157 5.31 -20.36 -15.55
CA GLY A 157 6.70 -20.01 -15.77
C GLY A 157 7.24 -19.06 -14.70
N ASN A 158 8.26 -18.29 -15.06
CA ASN A 158 8.89 -17.35 -14.15
C ASN A 158 8.01 -16.12 -13.92
N LEU A 159 7.88 -15.72 -12.66
CA LEU A 159 7.31 -14.46 -12.24
C LEU A 159 8.32 -13.75 -11.34
N ALA A 160 8.80 -12.59 -11.77
CA ALA A 160 9.75 -11.79 -11.02
C ALA A 160 9.39 -10.30 -11.07
N PHE A 161 9.36 -9.65 -9.91
CA PHE A 161 9.14 -8.23 -9.76
C PHE A 161 9.94 -7.64 -8.60
N GLN A 162 10.23 -6.35 -8.67
CA GLN A 162 10.97 -5.60 -7.67
C GLN A 162 10.14 -4.41 -7.19
N LEU A 163 9.95 -4.33 -5.87
CA LEU A 163 9.36 -3.19 -5.18
C LEU A 163 10.47 -2.18 -4.87
N VAL A 164 10.29 -0.93 -5.28
CA VAL A 164 11.28 0.14 -5.08
C VAL A 164 10.69 1.24 -4.20
N PHE A 165 11.18 1.32 -2.97
CA PHE A 165 10.80 2.33 -2.01
C PHE A 165 11.79 3.47 -2.00
N ASN A 166 11.29 4.69 -1.80
CA ASN A 166 12.10 5.88 -1.75
C ASN A 166 11.89 6.62 -0.42
N VAL A 167 13.00 6.90 0.26
CA VAL A 167 13.05 7.71 1.48
C VAL A 167 13.70 9.05 1.10
N SER A 168 12.90 9.93 0.51
CA SER A 168 13.37 11.21 -0.02
C SER A 168 13.22 12.36 0.98
N THR A 169 12.39 12.19 2.01
CA THR A 169 12.11 13.23 3.02
C THR A 169 12.30 12.69 4.44
N PRO A 170 12.60 13.55 5.44
CA PRO A 170 13.00 13.11 6.78
C PRO A 170 12.00 12.26 7.55
N HIS A 171 10.73 12.33 7.18
CA HIS A 171 9.65 11.74 7.98
C HIS A 171 8.72 10.83 7.18
N TYR A 172 9.01 10.59 5.91
CA TYR A 172 8.09 9.89 5.03
C TYR A 172 8.84 9.05 4.00
N TRP A 173 8.29 7.88 3.75
CA TRP A 173 8.74 6.98 2.72
C TRP A 173 7.54 6.43 1.95
N GLU A 174 7.75 6.14 0.69
CA GLU A 174 6.71 5.63 -0.20
C GLU A 174 7.24 4.56 -1.15
N LEU A 175 6.34 3.68 -1.58
CA LEU A 175 6.58 2.82 -2.73
C LEU A 175 6.52 3.69 -3.99
N SER A 176 7.67 3.95 -4.58
CA SER A 176 7.80 4.84 -5.73
C SER A 176 7.39 4.17 -7.03
N LYS A 177 7.88 2.95 -7.26
CA LYS A 177 7.64 2.19 -8.48
C LYS A 177 7.76 0.69 -8.25
N ILE A 178 7.18 -0.07 -9.18
CA ILE A 178 7.38 -1.50 -9.31
C ILE A 178 8.03 -1.77 -10.65
N ILE A 179 9.07 -2.59 -10.64
CA ILE A 179 9.73 -3.09 -11.85
C ILE A 179 9.28 -4.52 -12.05
N MET A 180 8.56 -4.80 -13.13
CA MET A 180 8.23 -6.14 -13.57
C MET A 180 9.41 -6.66 -14.40
N GLU A 181 10.10 -7.68 -13.90
CA GLU A 181 11.24 -8.26 -14.62
C GLU A 181 10.76 -9.28 -15.65
N GLU A 182 9.87 -10.17 -15.25
CA GLU A 182 9.36 -11.24 -16.09
C GLU A 182 7.97 -11.69 -15.60
N ILE A 183 7.00 -11.77 -16.51
CA ILE A 183 5.73 -12.45 -16.30
C ILE A 183 5.20 -12.97 -17.64
N HIS A 184 4.72 -14.21 -17.62
CA HIS A 184 4.12 -14.88 -18.76
C HIS A 184 2.64 -15.20 -18.47
N VAL A 185 1.76 -14.62 -19.28
CA VAL A 185 0.32 -14.87 -19.23
C VAL A 185 -0.09 -15.58 -20.52
N LYS A 186 -0.47 -16.84 -20.39
CA LYS A 186 -0.96 -17.67 -21.50
C LYS A 186 -2.44 -17.41 -21.75
N LYS A 187 -2.78 -17.25 -23.02
CA LYS A 187 -4.15 -17.21 -23.51
C LYS A 187 -4.81 -18.58 -23.33
N GLN A 188 -6.04 -18.57 -22.84
CA GLN A 188 -6.84 -19.79 -22.73
C GLN A 188 -8.11 -19.74 -23.58
N ASN A 189 -8.69 -18.55 -23.79
CA ASN A 189 -9.95 -18.32 -24.51
C ASN A 189 -9.86 -17.04 -25.36
N GLU A 190 -10.96 -16.62 -25.99
CA GLU A 190 -11.10 -15.34 -26.73
C GLU A 190 -10.95 -14.08 -25.86
N PHE A 191 -10.60 -14.23 -24.58
CA PHE A 191 -10.36 -13.10 -23.67
C PHE A 191 -9.13 -12.27 -24.05
N LEU A 192 -8.08 -12.95 -24.56
CA LEU A 192 -6.82 -12.33 -25.00
C LEU A 192 -6.61 -12.57 -26.50
N ASP A 193 -6.00 -11.60 -27.19
CA ASP A 193 -5.61 -11.77 -28.60
C ASP A 193 -4.49 -12.80 -28.73
N SER A 194 -3.46 -12.63 -27.92
CA SER A 194 -2.24 -13.42 -27.86
C SER A 194 -1.80 -13.64 -26.41
N ASP A 195 -0.80 -14.50 -26.23
CA ASP A 195 -0.06 -14.56 -24.96
C ASP A 195 0.57 -13.19 -24.66
N ILE A 196 0.65 -12.83 -23.39
CA ILE A 196 1.26 -11.58 -22.93
C ILE A 196 2.55 -11.92 -22.19
N ASN A 197 3.65 -11.33 -22.65
CA ASN A 197 4.96 -11.45 -22.02
C ASN A 197 5.46 -10.05 -21.68
N ILE A 198 5.52 -9.74 -20.38
CA ILE A 198 6.07 -8.46 -19.92
C ILE A 198 7.45 -8.73 -19.36
N ILE A 199 8.44 -8.05 -19.95
CA ILE A 199 9.85 -8.19 -19.60
C ILE A 199 10.42 -6.80 -19.36
N ASN A 200 11.08 -6.63 -18.22
CA ASN A 200 11.79 -5.41 -17.81
C ASN A 200 10.98 -4.13 -18.07
N ASP A 201 9.78 -4.06 -17.48
CA ASP A 201 8.91 -2.89 -17.56
C ASP A 201 8.73 -2.26 -16.19
N GLU A 202 8.56 -0.94 -16.14
CA GLU A 202 8.37 -0.22 -14.88
C GLU A 202 7.07 0.57 -14.87
N ALA A 203 6.40 0.58 -13.72
CA ALA A 203 5.17 1.32 -13.53
C ALA A 203 5.20 2.07 -12.19
N SER A 204 4.62 3.27 -12.20
CA SER A 204 4.46 4.09 -10.99
C SER A 204 3.53 3.40 -10.00
N ALA A 205 3.96 3.29 -8.75
CA ALA A 205 3.19 2.65 -7.69
C ALA A 205 2.30 3.62 -6.91
N GLN A 206 2.19 4.88 -7.36
CA GLN A 206 1.41 5.93 -6.70
C GLN A 206 -0.06 5.53 -6.46
N ASN A 207 -0.65 4.75 -7.37
CA ASN A 207 -2.03 4.29 -7.23
C ASN A 207 -2.22 3.29 -6.08
N MET A 208 -1.18 2.55 -5.68
CA MET A 208 -1.26 1.63 -4.55
C MET A 208 -1.34 2.34 -3.20
N LYS A 209 -0.90 3.61 -3.14
CA LYS A 209 -0.87 4.43 -1.91
C LYS A 209 -0.13 3.73 -0.75
N VAL A 210 0.92 3.00 -1.09
CA VAL A 210 1.79 2.35 -0.11
C VAL A 210 2.82 3.37 0.36
N SER A 211 2.60 3.91 1.56
CA SER A 211 3.49 4.88 2.15
C SER A 211 3.29 4.96 3.65
N SER A 212 4.33 5.31 4.38
CA SER A 212 4.25 5.49 5.82
C SER A 212 5.13 6.62 6.30
N VAL A 213 5.01 6.90 7.58
CA VAL A 213 5.86 7.85 8.28
C VAL A 213 7.04 7.14 8.95
N TYR A 214 7.99 7.94 9.37
CA TYR A 214 9.09 7.52 10.23
C TYR A 214 8.63 6.64 11.41
N GLU A 215 9.39 5.58 11.73
CA GLU A 215 9.10 4.61 12.81
C GLU A 215 7.83 3.76 12.66
N TYR A 216 7.09 3.94 11.57
CA TYR A 216 5.90 3.16 11.28
C TYR A 216 6.16 2.22 10.11
N GLY A 217 5.86 0.94 10.32
CA GLY A 217 5.62 0.01 9.23
C GLY A 217 4.35 0.39 8.45
N TYR A 218 4.09 -0.32 7.37
CA TYR A 218 2.85 -0.26 6.62
C TYR A 218 2.31 -1.66 6.45
N GLY A 219 1.03 -1.86 6.72
CA GLY A 219 0.30 -3.11 6.52
C GLY A 219 -0.94 -2.87 5.67
N CYS A 220 -1.28 -3.83 4.82
CA CYS A 220 -2.49 -3.76 4.01
C CYS A 220 -3.00 -5.16 3.65
N SER A 221 -4.31 -5.39 3.84
CA SER A 221 -4.96 -6.62 3.38
C SER A 221 -4.93 -6.76 1.87
N ASP A 222 -5.27 -5.71 1.13
CA ASP A 222 -5.34 -5.72 -0.33
C ASP A 222 -4.97 -4.38 -0.91
N THR A 223 -3.89 -4.33 -1.67
CA THR A 223 -3.48 -3.10 -2.37
C THR A 223 -4.25 -2.92 -3.67
N GLN A 224 -4.33 -1.68 -4.16
CA GLN A 224 -4.74 -1.45 -5.55
C GLN A 224 -3.72 -2.07 -6.52
N ALA A 225 -4.16 -2.40 -7.73
CA ALA A 225 -3.30 -2.99 -8.75
C ALA A 225 -2.48 -1.91 -9.49
N VAL A 226 -1.21 -2.19 -9.74
CA VAL A 226 -0.36 -1.44 -10.68
C VAL A 226 -0.40 -2.16 -12.02
N PHE A 227 -0.74 -1.43 -13.08
CA PHE A 227 -0.88 -2.00 -14.41
C PHE A 227 0.31 -1.70 -15.32
N PHE A 228 0.72 -2.73 -16.05
CA PHE A 228 1.73 -2.73 -17.08
C PHE A 228 1.04 -2.98 -18.43
N PRO A 229 1.18 -2.07 -19.41
CA PRO A 229 0.60 -2.26 -20.73
C PRO A 229 1.39 -3.31 -21.52
N ASP A 230 0.69 -4.15 -22.27
CA ASP A 230 1.35 -5.02 -23.24
C ASP A 230 1.91 -4.18 -24.40
N LYS A 231 3.20 -4.34 -24.69
CA LYS A 231 3.91 -3.63 -25.76
C LYS A 231 3.47 -4.11 -27.14
N GLN A 232 2.97 -5.34 -27.26
CA GLN A 232 2.45 -5.88 -28.53
C GLN A 232 1.03 -5.40 -28.80
N ASN A 233 0.15 -5.52 -27.80
CA ASN A 233 -1.24 -5.09 -27.90
C ASN A 233 -1.58 -4.06 -26.81
N GLN A 234 -1.56 -2.77 -27.16
CA GLN A 234 -1.83 -1.65 -26.22
C GLN A 234 -3.21 -1.70 -25.52
N ASN A 235 -4.12 -2.57 -25.97
CA ASN A 235 -5.43 -2.77 -25.37
C ASN A 235 -5.40 -3.75 -24.17
N ASN A 236 -4.37 -4.61 -24.07
CA ASN A 236 -4.21 -5.59 -23.00
C ASN A 236 -3.28 -5.06 -21.91
N TRP A 237 -3.68 -5.22 -20.65
CA TRP A 237 -2.98 -4.68 -19.49
C TRP A 237 -2.85 -5.78 -18.44
N VAL A 238 -1.69 -5.90 -17.83
CA VAL A 238 -1.44 -6.83 -16.72
C VAL A 238 -1.20 -6.03 -15.45
N GLY A 239 -2.06 -6.23 -14.48
CA GLY A 239 -2.05 -5.63 -13.17
C GLY A 239 -1.45 -6.55 -12.12
N LEU A 240 -0.68 -5.99 -11.20
CA LEU A 240 -0.18 -6.66 -10.01
C LEU A 240 -0.76 -5.98 -8.77
N ALA A 241 -1.45 -6.75 -7.93
CA ALA A 241 -1.88 -6.35 -6.60
C ALA A 241 -1.25 -7.26 -5.54
N LEU A 242 -0.98 -6.71 -4.36
CA LEU A 242 -0.36 -7.42 -3.24
C LEU A 242 -1.43 -7.75 -2.20
N HIS A 243 -1.38 -8.96 -1.66
CA HIS A 243 -2.34 -9.48 -0.69
C HIS A 243 -1.65 -9.78 0.64
N ASN A 244 -2.29 -9.32 1.72
CA ASN A 244 -1.81 -9.31 3.10
C ASN A 244 -0.32 -8.97 3.17
N PHE A 245 -0.03 -7.75 2.75
CA PHE A 245 1.31 -7.21 2.59
C PHE A 245 1.65 -6.35 3.81
N GLN A 246 2.84 -6.54 4.38
CA GLN A 246 3.37 -5.69 5.44
C GLN A 246 4.84 -5.38 5.16
N VAL A 247 5.22 -4.11 5.22
CA VAL A 247 6.59 -3.66 4.99
C VAL A 247 7.04 -2.68 6.06
N GLU A 248 8.30 -2.78 6.44
CA GLU A 248 9.00 -1.86 7.32
C GLU A 248 10.39 -1.63 6.73
N LEU A 249 10.74 -0.39 6.38
CA LEU A 249 12.03 -0.12 5.74
C LEU A 249 13.16 0.03 6.75
N PHE A 250 12.83 0.62 7.90
CA PHE A 250 13.73 0.85 9.02
C PHE A 250 12.86 1.07 10.25
N GLY A 251 13.20 0.40 11.34
CA GLY A 251 12.49 0.47 12.61
C GLY A 251 13.43 0.77 13.77
N LEU A 252 12.90 1.35 14.85
CA LEU A 252 13.67 1.57 16.08
C LEU A 252 14.29 0.26 16.55
N TYR A 253 15.60 0.30 16.79
CA TYR A 253 16.33 -0.79 17.40
C TYR A 253 15.71 -1.15 18.74
N ARG A 254 15.29 -2.42 18.86
CA ARG A 254 14.88 -2.96 20.14
C ARG A 254 16.03 -3.83 20.65
N ALA A 255 16.33 -3.70 21.93
CA ALA A 255 17.45 -4.40 22.57
C ALA A 255 17.31 -5.94 22.55
N ASP A 256 16.13 -6.46 22.21
CA ASP A 256 15.94 -7.87 21.95
C ASP A 256 16.55 -8.24 20.59
N LYS A 257 17.42 -9.26 20.59
CA LYS A 257 18.07 -9.82 19.39
C LYS A 257 17.08 -10.55 18.45
N VAL A 258 15.81 -10.15 18.44
CA VAL A 258 14.70 -10.79 17.73
C VAL A 258 14.21 -9.86 16.64
N ILE A 259 14.27 -10.34 15.40
CA ILE A 259 13.79 -9.62 14.23
C ILE A 259 12.28 -9.76 14.18
N LYS A 260 11.58 -8.63 14.24
CA LYS A 260 10.13 -8.58 14.21
C LYS A 260 9.66 -7.22 13.72
N PHE A 261 8.49 -7.20 13.10
CA PHE A 261 7.84 -5.94 12.77
C PHE A 261 7.62 -5.07 14.01
N SER A 262 7.68 -3.77 13.81
CA SER A 262 7.30 -2.77 14.80
C SER A 262 5.83 -2.90 15.18
N ARG A 263 5.48 -2.34 16.34
CA ARG A 263 4.10 -2.31 16.81
C ARG A 263 3.31 -1.17 16.14
N ASN A 264 4.03 -0.17 15.64
CA ASN A 264 3.48 1.01 15.00
C ASN A 264 3.37 0.71 13.51
N VAL A 265 2.16 0.41 13.05
CA VAL A 265 1.91 0.05 11.65
C VAL A 265 0.78 0.92 11.14
N ASN A 266 1.00 1.57 10.00
CA ASN A 266 -0.05 2.27 9.27
C ASN A 266 -0.81 1.28 8.38
N ASP A 267 -2.14 1.36 8.40
CA ASP A 267 -3.01 0.53 7.59
C ASP A 267 -3.40 1.27 6.29
N CYS A 268 -3.68 0.53 5.22
CA CYS A 268 -4.23 1.06 3.98
C CYS A 268 -5.73 1.41 4.07
N VAL A 269 -6.45 0.85 5.05
CA VAL A 269 -7.86 1.17 5.30
C VAL A 269 -7.96 2.23 6.40
N PRO A 270 -8.39 3.46 6.10
CA PRO A 270 -8.60 4.46 7.14
C PRO A 270 -9.83 4.09 8.00
N THR A 271 -9.82 4.47 9.28
CA THR A 271 -10.96 4.25 10.19
C THR A 271 -12.27 4.85 9.66
N PHE A 272 -12.19 6.00 8.98
CA PHE A 272 -13.32 6.62 8.30
C PHE A 272 -12.97 6.91 6.85
N SER A 273 -13.83 6.47 5.93
CA SER A 273 -13.76 6.92 4.54
C SER A 273 -14.21 8.40 4.45
N VAL A 274 -13.80 9.08 3.38
CA VAL A 274 -14.23 10.48 3.11
C VAL A 274 -15.76 10.60 3.10
N GLY A 275 -16.46 9.61 2.53
CA GLY A 275 -17.92 9.56 2.52
C GLY A 275 -18.50 9.38 3.92
N SER A 276 -17.93 8.49 4.72
CA SER A 276 -18.34 8.26 6.11
C SER A 276 -18.14 9.51 6.97
N SER A 277 -17.01 10.20 6.84
CA SER A 277 -16.75 11.42 7.62
C SER A 277 -17.73 12.55 7.27
N MET A 278 -18.06 12.73 5.99
CA MET A 278 -19.04 13.74 5.58
C MET A 278 -20.45 13.39 6.08
N GLY A 279 -20.83 12.11 6.05
CA GLY A 279 -22.10 11.64 6.59
C GLY A 279 -22.22 11.89 8.10
N ILE A 280 -21.18 11.57 8.88
CA ILE A 280 -21.15 11.80 10.33
C ILE A 280 -21.29 13.30 10.64
N VAL A 281 -20.58 14.16 9.91
CA VAL A 281 -20.65 15.62 10.11
C VAL A 281 -22.07 16.13 9.86
N VAL A 282 -22.71 15.74 8.75
CA VAL A 282 -24.09 16.15 8.44
C VAL A 282 -25.08 15.62 9.48
N ALA A 283 -24.93 14.37 9.91
CA ALA A 283 -25.78 13.78 10.93
C ALA A 283 -25.68 14.54 12.27
N LEU A 284 -24.47 14.91 12.69
CA LEU A 284 -24.27 15.70 13.92
C LEU A 284 -24.90 17.09 13.82
N VAL A 285 -24.82 17.75 12.66
CA VAL A 285 -25.47 19.06 12.44
C VAL A 285 -26.99 18.92 12.54
N LEU A 286 -27.60 17.95 11.86
CA LEU A 286 -29.05 17.74 11.92
C LEU A 286 -29.51 17.34 13.33
N ALA A 287 -28.75 16.48 14.01
CA ALA A 287 -29.04 16.11 15.40
C ALA A 287 -28.97 17.31 16.34
N SER A 288 -28.01 18.23 16.15
CA SER A 288 -27.91 19.45 16.96
C SER A 288 -29.10 20.38 16.78
N VAL A 289 -29.59 20.55 15.54
CA VAL A 289 -30.78 21.35 15.23
C VAL A 289 -32.03 20.71 15.83
N LEU A 290 -32.17 19.39 15.70
CA LEU A 290 -33.30 18.66 16.26
C LEU A 290 -33.30 18.72 17.80
N MET A 291 -32.14 18.53 18.43
CA MET A 291 -32.00 18.63 19.88
C MET A 291 -32.34 20.03 20.38
N PHE A 292 -31.89 21.08 19.68
CA PHE A 292 -32.26 22.45 20.00
C PHE A 292 -33.78 22.67 19.88
N GLY A 293 -34.41 22.17 18.82
CA GLY A 293 -35.87 22.21 18.66
C GLY A 293 -36.61 21.46 19.76
N PHE A 294 -36.13 20.28 20.15
CA PHE A 294 -36.70 19.48 21.24
C PHE A 294 -36.60 20.19 22.59
N LEU A 295 -35.47 20.81 22.90
CA LEU A 295 -35.30 21.60 24.12
C LEU A 295 -36.24 22.81 24.17
N MET A 296 -36.45 23.49 23.03
CA MET A 296 -37.42 24.58 22.93
C MET A 296 -38.86 24.11 23.19
N LEU A 297 -39.25 22.95 22.65
CA LEU A 297 -40.58 22.37 22.91
C LEU A 297 -40.78 21.98 24.38
N ASN A 298 -39.77 21.41 25.03
CA ASN A 298 -39.83 21.09 26.46
C ASN A 298 -39.92 22.33 27.38
N SER A 299 -39.51 23.50 26.89
CA SER A 299 -39.61 24.75 27.65
C SER A 299 -40.99 25.41 27.57
N VAL A 300 -41.90 24.91 26.73
CA VAL A 300 -43.26 25.45 26.65
C VAL A 300 -44.04 25.00 27.88
N GLN A 301 -44.07 25.86 28.89
CA GLN A 301 -44.94 25.68 30.04
C GLN A 301 -46.37 26.07 29.66
N THR A 302 -47.32 25.15 29.80
CA THR A 302 -48.74 25.48 29.70
C THR A 302 -49.12 26.37 30.87
N MET A 303 -49.76 27.50 30.60
CA MET A 303 -50.18 28.43 31.65
C MET A 303 -51.23 27.75 32.54
N ASP A 304 -50.83 27.37 33.75
CA ASP A 304 -51.67 26.75 34.78
C ASP A 304 -52.57 27.80 35.45
N ARG A 305 -53.45 28.40 34.65
CA ARG A 305 -54.42 29.42 35.10
C ARG A 305 -55.83 28.85 35.29
N PHE A 306 -56.11 27.71 34.65
CA PHE A 306 -57.43 27.11 34.63
C PHE A 306 -57.53 25.83 35.49
N ASP A 307 -56.40 25.32 36.00
CA ASP A 307 -56.36 24.11 36.86
C ASP A 307 -56.06 24.44 38.33
N ASP A 308 -55.71 25.69 38.65
CA ASP A 308 -55.47 26.13 40.03
C ASP A 308 -56.72 26.79 40.67
N PRO A 309 -57.51 26.07 41.50
CA PRO A 309 -58.70 26.59 42.15
C PRO A 309 -58.41 27.69 43.20
N LYS A 310 -57.14 28.03 43.45
CA LYS A 310 -56.75 29.14 44.34
C LYS A 310 -56.52 30.46 43.62
N GLN A 311 -56.53 30.51 42.28
CA GLN A 311 -56.35 31.76 41.54
C GLN A 311 -57.67 32.53 41.36
N LYS A 312 -57.59 33.87 41.35
CA LYS A 312 -58.77 34.75 41.20
C LYS A 312 -59.54 34.43 39.90
N GLN A 313 -60.78 33.99 40.07
CA GLN A 313 -61.70 33.74 38.96
C GLN A 313 -61.98 35.06 38.20
N ILE A 314 -62.01 34.98 36.86
CA ILE A 314 -62.33 36.13 36.01
C ILE A 314 -63.84 36.40 36.13
N ASN A 315 -64.22 37.37 36.95
CA ASN A 315 -65.59 37.84 37.00
C ASN A 315 -65.84 38.77 35.81
N ILE A 316 -66.59 38.29 34.82
CA ILE A 316 -67.10 39.11 33.73
C ILE A 316 -68.31 39.89 34.28
N ASN A 317 -68.09 41.14 34.64
CA ASN A 317 -69.21 42.04 34.94
C ASN A 317 -69.88 42.41 33.62
N VAL A 318 -70.93 41.69 33.26
CA VAL A 318 -71.87 42.14 32.23
C VAL A 318 -72.67 43.29 32.83
N ARG A 319 -72.53 44.49 32.27
CA ARG A 319 -73.44 45.61 32.55
C ARG A 319 -74.50 45.59 31.45
N GLU A 320 -75.72 45.20 31.80
CA GLU A 320 -76.94 45.52 31.04
C GLU A 320 -77.34 46.97 31.28
#